data_AF-A0A7T1MNR0-F1
#
_entry.id   AF-A0A7T1MNR0-F1
#
_cell.length_a   1.000
_cell.length_b   1.000
_cell.length_c   1.000
_cell.angle_alpha   90.00
_cell.angle_beta   90.00
_cell.angle_gamma   90.00
#
_symmetry.space_group_name_H-M   'P 1'
#
loop_
_entity.id
_entity.type
_entity.pdbx_description
1 polymer ?
#
loop_
_entity_poly.entity_id
_entity_poly.type
_entity_poly.pdbx_seq_one_letter_code
_entity_poly.pdbx_strand_id
1 'polypeptide(L)'
;MPVGRRQGEISLEMPSKEKAVCGIASLTLNDLICSKLLANSDRWNDDGVLNRDLIDLAHLPLTPAVWDQALTKAELAYGDAVRADLSKALERVQQRKGWLERCRQALAIEAPRAALWQRLLILQRLAAAPSAPTPD
;
A
#
# COMPACT_ATOMS: atom_id res chain seq x y z
N MET A 1 -23.69 3.70 21.49
CA MET A 1 -24.01 3.61 20.06
C MET A 1 -22.78 3.08 19.33
N PRO A 2 -22.82 1.93 18.64
CA PRO A 2 -21.68 1.53 17.84
C PRO A 2 -21.59 2.50 16.66
N VAL A 3 -20.48 3.21 16.56
CA VAL A 3 -20.15 4.00 15.36
C VAL A 3 -19.94 2.96 14.25
N GLY A 4 -20.93 2.82 13.36
CA GLY A 4 -20.76 2.06 12.15
C GLY A 4 -19.55 2.59 11.39
N ARG A 5 -18.65 1.71 10.94
CA ARG A 5 -17.52 2.09 10.09
C ARG A 5 -18.08 2.91 8.93
N ARG A 6 -17.75 4.21 8.85
CA ARG A 6 -17.95 4.99 7.62
C ARG A 6 -17.11 4.30 6.55
N GLN A 7 -17.74 3.88 5.45
CA GLN A 7 -16.99 3.46 4.27
C GLN A 7 -16.25 4.70 3.77
N GLY A 8 -14.92 4.67 3.75
CA GLY A 8 -14.13 5.79 3.29
C GLY A 8 -14.26 5.93 1.78
N GLU A 9 -14.79 7.06 1.32
CA GLU A 9 -14.87 7.39 -0.10
C GLU A 9 -13.61 8.17 -0.51
N ILE A 10 -13.07 7.85 -1.68
CA ILE A 10 -11.98 8.62 -2.30
C ILE A 10 -12.39 9.07 -3.69
N SER A 11 -12.03 10.31 -4.03
CA SER A 11 -12.18 10.83 -5.39
C SER A 11 -10.99 10.41 -6.25
N LEU A 12 -11.26 9.74 -7.36
CA LEU A 12 -10.23 9.34 -8.32
C LEU A 12 -9.82 10.52 -9.20
N GLU A 13 -8.52 10.64 -9.45
CA GLU A 13 -7.96 11.62 -10.37
C GLU A 13 -8.21 11.21 -11.81
N MET A 14 -8.36 12.20 -12.69
CA MET A 14 -8.44 11.93 -14.12
C MET A 14 -7.13 11.31 -14.62
N PRO A 15 -7.17 10.12 -15.21
CA PRO A 15 -5.96 9.48 -15.73
C PRO A 15 -5.47 10.19 -16.99
N SER A 16 -4.15 10.32 -17.13
CA SER A 16 -3.59 10.85 -18.37
C SER A 16 -3.74 9.82 -19.50
N LYS A 17 -3.96 10.30 -20.74
CA LYS A 17 -4.07 9.43 -21.92
C LYS A 17 -2.83 8.57 -22.15
N GLU A 18 -1.68 9.06 -21.71
CA GLU A 18 -0.37 8.38 -21.79
C GLU A 18 -0.25 7.19 -20.85
N LYS A 19 -1.09 7.10 -19.81
CA LYS A 19 -1.13 5.98 -18.86
C LYS A 19 -2.19 4.94 -19.21
N ALA A 20 -2.66 4.93 -20.46
CA ALA A 20 -3.56 3.90 -20.93
C ALA A 20 -2.80 2.59 -21.21
N VAL A 21 -3.27 1.48 -20.65
CA VAL A 21 -2.75 0.15 -20.98
C VAL A 21 -3.62 -0.41 -22.10
N CYS A 22 -3.04 -0.64 -23.27
CA CYS A 22 -3.77 -1.11 -24.46
C CYS A 22 -4.99 -0.22 -24.80
N GLY A 23 -4.90 1.09 -24.57
CA GLY A 23 -6.01 2.03 -24.82
C GLY A 23 -7.06 2.10 -23.71
N ILE A 24 -6.88 1.34 -22.62
CA ILE A 24 -7.76 1.36 -21.44
C ILE A 24 -7.17 2.30 -20.39
N ALA A 25 -7.94 3.32 -20.00
CA ALA A 25 -7.55 4.25 -18.95
C ALA A 25 -7.27 3.48 -17.65
N SER A 26 -6.11 3.74 -17.04
CA SER A 26 -5.67 3.11 -15.79
C SER A 26 -5.55 4.17 -14.70
N LEU A 27 -5.74 3.78 -13.44
CA LEU A 27 -5.60 4.68 -12.29
C LEU A 27 -4.27 5.44 -12.31
N THR A 28 -4.28 6.66 -11.77
CA THR A 28 -3.03 7.36 -11.49
C THR A 28 -2.22 6.56 -10.47
N LEU A 29 -0.90 6.79 -10.44
CA LEU A 29 -0.04 6.11 -9.46
C LEU A 29 -0.46 6.48 -8.02
N ASN A 30 -0.88 7.73 -7.81
CA ASN A 30 -1.39 8.23 -6.53
C ASN A 30 -2.62 7.43 -6.08
N ASP A 31 -3.61 7.26 -6.97
CA ASP A 31 -4.83 6.50 -6.71
C ASP A 31 -4.58 5.02 -6.50
N LEU A 32 -3.63 4.44 -7.24
CA LEU A 32 -3.24 3.05 -7.09
C LEU A 32 -2.64 2.80 -5.70
N ILE A 33 -1.72 3.66 -5.26
CA ILE A 33 -1.09 3.58 -3.94
C ILE A 33 -2.15 3.77 -2.84
N CYS A 34 -2.98 4.82 -2.95
CA CYS A 34 -4.06 5.10 -2.01
C CYS A 34 -4.98 3.88 -1.88
N SER A 35 -5.43 3.30 -2.99
CA SER A 35 -6.30 2.11 -3.00
C SER A 35 -5.64 0.90 -2.31
N LYS A 36 -4.32 0.69 -2.50
CA LYS A 36 -3.59 -0.39 -1.84
C LYS A 36 -3.44 -0.17 -0.34
N LEU A 37 -3.24 1.07 0.10
CA LEU A 37 -3.19 1.44 1.51
C LEU A 37 -4.53 1.17 2.21
N LEU A 38 -5.65 1.59 1.59
CA LEU A 38 -6.99 1.36 2.13
C LEU A 38 -7.32 -0.14 2.19
N ALA A 39 -7.06 -0.86 1.10
CA ALA A 39 -7.25 -2.31 1.05
C ALA A 39 -6.40 -3.03 2.12
N ASN A 40 -5.16 -2.60 2.34
CA ASN A 40 -4.33 -3.14 3.43
C ASN A 40 -4.96 -2.85 4.79
N SER A 41 -5.38 -1.62 5.08
CA SER A 41 -6.01 -1.27 6.37
C SER A 41 -7.25 -2.13 6.64
N ASP A 42 -8.07 -2.43 5.62
CA ASP A 42 -9.26 -3.26 5.77
C ASP A 42 -8.98 -4.73 6.16
N ARG A 43 -7.88 -5.32 5.67
CA ARG A 43 -7.69 -6.79 5.71
C ARG A 43 -6.28 -7.28 6.01
N TRP A 44 -5.38 -6.43 6.50
CA TRP A 44 -3.96 -6.81 6.73
C TRP A 44 -3.76 -8.01 7.66
N ASN A 45 -4.68 -8.25 8.60
CA ASN A 45 -4.60 -9.33 9.58
C ASN A 45 -5.26 -10.64 9.08
N ASP A 46 -5.83 -10.64 7.88
CA ASP A 46 -6.42 -11.83 7.27
C ASP A 46 -5.35 -12.63 6.51
N ASP A 47 -5.05 -13.84 7.00
CA ASP A 47 -4.11 -14.75 6.35
C ASP A 47 -4.58 -15.20 4.94
N GLY A 48 -5.89 -15.16 4.68
CA GLY A 48 -6.48 -15.50 3.39
C GLY A 48 -6.07 -14.55 2.26
N VAL A 49 -5.66 -13.31 2.58
CA VAL A 49 -5.24 -12.33 1.58
C VAL A 49 -3.74 -12.34 1.30
N LEU A 50 -2.98 -13.16 2.04
CA LEU A 50 -1.54 -13.39 1.82
C LEU A 50 -0.70 -12.11 1.78
N ASN A 51 -1.10 -11.07 2.53
CA ASN A 51 -0.49 -9.73 2.48
C ASN A 51 -0.31 -9.17 1.05
N ARG A 52 -1.21 -9.55 0.12
CA ARG A 52 -1.14 -9.17 -1.29
C ARG A 52 -1.07 -7.66 -1.48
N ASP A 53 -1.89 -6.88 -0.77
CA ASP A 53 -1.90 -5.42 -0.93
C ASP A 53 -0.59 -4.77 -0.50
N LEU A 54 0.01 -5.26 0.59
CA LEU A 54 1.33 -4.84 1.05
C LEU A 54 2.43 -5.19 0.04
N ILE A 55 2.37 -6.40 -0.53
CA ILE A 55 3.34 -6.85 -1.52
C ILE A 55 3.19 -6.06 -2.82
N ASP A 56 1.97 -5.87 -3.31
CA ASP A 56 1.68 -5.06 -4.49
C ASP A 56 2.20 -3.63 -4.28
N LEU A 57 1.95 -3.03 -3.12
CA LEU A 57 2.45 -1.72 -2.76
C LEU A 57 3.98 -1.64 -2.82
N ALA A 58 4.68 -2.66 -2.32
CA ALA A 58 6.13 -2.75 -2.35
C ALA A 58 6.72 -2.95 -3.77
N HIS A 59 5.90 -3.31 -4.76
CA HIS A 59 6.30 -3.41 -6.17
C HIS A 59 6.09 -2.11 -6.96
N LEU A 60 5.36 -1.15 -6.41
CA LEU A 60 5.12 0.11 -7.11
C LEU A 60 6.39 0.97 -7.16
N PRO A 61 6.54 1.83 -8.20
CA PRO A 61 7.63 2.78 -8.29
C PRO A 61 7.40 3.95 -7.32
N LEU A 62 7.63 3.70 -6.03
CA LEU A 62 7.41 4.69 -4.97
C LEU A 62 8.52 5.74 -4.94
N THR A 63 8.13 7.01 -4.95
CA THR A 63 8.99 8.14 -4.58
C THR A 63 8.43 8.80 -3.32
N PRO A 64 9.25 9.50 -2.50
CA PRO A 64 8.75 10.17 -1.30
C PRO A 64 7.57 11.12 -1.59
N ALA A 65 7.65 11.91 -2.67
CA ALA A 65 6.59 12.84 -3.05
C ALA A 65 5.26 12.15 -3.37
N VAL A 66 5.28 11.07 -4.16
CA VAL A 66 4.07 10.33 -4.52
C VAL A 66 3.53 9.55 -3.31
N TRP A 67 4.42 9.02 -2.48
CA TRP A 67 4.05 8.34 -1.23
C TRP A 67 3.29 9.28 -0.29
N ASP A 68 3.83 10.47 -0.03
CA ASP A 68 3.21 11.44 0.88
C ASP A 68 1.82 11.84 0.38
N GLN A 69 1.67 12.15 -0.91
CA GLN A 69 0.37 12.48 -1.51
C GLN A 69 -0.66 11.36 -1.35
N ALA A 70 -0.26 10.11 -1.65
CA ALA A 70 -1.17 8.98 -1.60
C ALA A 70 -1.55 8.60 -0.17
N LEU A 71 -0.60 8.73 0.75
CA LEU A 71 -0.81 8.47 2.17
C LEU A 71 -1.73 9.52 2.78
N THR A 72 -1.51 10.81 2.51
CA THR A 72 -2.44 11.87 2.92
C THR A 72 -3.84 11.61 2.37
N LYS A 73 -3.96 11.19 1.10
CA LYS A 73 -5.25 10.86 0.49
C LYS A 73 -5.94 9.68 1.19
N ALA A 74 -5.19 8.64 1.55
CA ALA A 74 -5.73 7.50 2.30
C ALA A 74 -6.13 7.89 3.74
N GLU A 75 -5.34 8.72 4.41
CA GLU A 75 -5.62 9.23 5.76
C GLU A 75 -6.85 10.14 5.79
N LEU A 76 -7.10 10.91 4.74
CA LEU A 76 -8.36 11.68 4.61
C LEU A 76 -9.60 10.76 4.62
N ALA A 77 -9.47 9.53 4.11
CA ALA A 77 -10.59 8.58 4.08
C ALA A 77 -10.70 7.72 5.36
N TYR A 78 -9.58 7.21 5.87
CA TYR A 78 -9.55 6.20 6.94
C TYR A 78 -8.89 6.68 8.25
N GLY A 79 -8.36 7.90 8.28
CA GLY A 79 -7.64 8.47 9.41
C GLY A 79 -6.30 7.78 9.69
N ASP A 80 -5.78 7.98 10.90
CA ASP A 80 -4.47 7.49 11.36
C ASP A 80 -4.33 5.96 11.34
N ALA A 81 -5.44 5.23 11.22
CA ALA A 81 -5.45 3.77 11.12
C ALA A 81 -4.60 3.27 9.94
N VAL A 82 -4.53 4.02 8.84
CA VAL A 82 -3.75 3.65 7.65
C VAL A 82 -2.28 3.40 7.99
N ARG A 83 -1.63 4.31 8.73
CA ARG A 83 -0.23 4.15 9.12
C ARG A 83 -0.04 3.03 10.13
N ALA A 84 -0.92 2.97 11.14
CA ALA A 84 -0.83 1.96 12.18
C ALA A 84 -0.99 0.54 11.62
N ASP A 85 -1.95 0.33 10.72
CA ASP A 85 -2.20 -0.96 10.07
C ASP A 85 -1.09 -1.33 9.09
N LEU A 86 -0.53 -0.37 8.36
CA LEU A 86 0.64 -0.60 7.51
C LEU A 86 1.85 -1.07 8.34
N SER A 87 2.14 -0.42 9.47
CA SER A 87 3.26 -0.81 10.35
C SER A 87 3.08 -2.24 10.86
N LYS A 88 1.87 -2.56 11.36
CA LYS A 88 1.54 -3.92 11.83
C LYS A 88 1.64 -4.96 10.72
N ALA A 89 1.21 -4.63 9.50
CA ALA A 89 1.32 -5.52 8.34
C ALA A 89 2.79 -5.82 8.00
N LEU A 90 3.64 -4.78 7.96
CA LEU A 90 5.08 -4.91 7.74
C LEU A 90 5.74 -5.76 8.82
N GLU A 91 5.50 -5.45 10.10
CA GLU A 91 6.04 -6.19 11.24
C GLU A 91 5.63 -7.68 11.19
N ARG A 92 4.35 -7.96 10.93
CA ARG A 92 3.82 -9.33 10.83
C ARG A 92 4.55 -10.13 9.76
N VAL A 93 4.71 -9.56 8.56
CA VAL A 93 5.40 -10.25 7.44
C VAL A 93 6.88 -10.46 7.77
N GLN A 94 7.51 -9.52 8.47
CA GLN A 94 8.91 -9.58 8.82
C GLN A 94 9.21 -10.60 9.94
N GLN A 95 8.36 -10.67 10.96
CA GLN A 95 8.58 -11.51 12.14
C GLN A 95 8.08 -12.95 11.93
N ARG A 96 7.11 -13.17 11.04
CA ARG A 96 6.54 -14.50 10.84
C ARG A 96 7.42 -15.37 9.95
N LYS A 97 8.16 -16.29 10.59
CA LYS A 97 9.05 -17.24 9.91
C LYS A 97 8.31 -17.99 8.79
N GLY A 98 8.92 -18.01 7.60
CA GLY A 98 8.41 -18.72 6.42
C GLY A 98 7.21 -18.07 5.73
N TRP A 99 6.60 -17.03 6.31
CA TRP A 99 5.39 -16.42 5.76
C TRP A 99 5.64 -15.73 4.42
N LEU A 100 6.71 -14.93 4.31
CA LEU A 100 7.01 -14.25 3.06
C LEU A 100 7.23 -15.22 1.89
N GLU A 101 7.85 -16.38 2.16
CA GLU A 101 8.04 -17.41 1.12
C GLU A 101 6.69 -18.04 0.73
N ARG A 102 5.80 -18.29 1.69
CA ARG A 102 4.44 -18.75 1.42
C ARG A 102 3.66 -17.74 0.57
N CYS A 103 3.70 -16.46 0.91
CA CYS A 103 3.08 -15.40 0.11
C CYS A 103 3.63 -15.41 -1.32
N ARG A 104 4.97 -15.48 -1.45
CA ARG A 104 5.65 -15.52 -2.74
C ARG A 104 5.16 -16.67 -3.62
N GLN A 105 5.10 -17.88 -3.07
CA GLN A 105 4.65 -19.08 -3.80
C GLN A 105 3.17 -19.01 -4.16
N ALA A 106 2.32 -18.68 -3.19
CA ALA A 106 0.87 -18.67 -3.38
C ALA A 106 0.39 -17.55 -4.31
N LEU A 107 1.09 -16.43 -4.36
CA LEU A 107 0.83 -15.31 -5.28
C LEU A 107 1.62 -15.42 -6.59
N ALA A 108 2.34 -16.54 -6.82
CA ALA A 108 3.18 -16.75 -8.01
C ALA A 108 4.16 -15.60 -8.30
N ILE A 109 4.76 -15.04 -7.24
CA ILE A 109 5.72 -13.94 -7.36
C ILE A 109 7.07 -14.51 -7.82
N GLU A 110 7.47 -14.11 -9.02
CA GLU A 110 8.74 -14.54 -9.64
C GLU A 110 9.97 -13.95 -8.94
N ALA A 111 9.83 -12.77 -8.35
CA ALA A 111 10.94 -12.09 -7.67
C ALA A 111 11.51 -12.96 -6.54
N PRO A 112 12.85 -13.07 -6.40
CA PRO A 112 13.46 -13.81 -5.31
C PRO A 112 13.03 -13.27 -3.93
N ARG A 113 12.94 -14.15 -2.93
CA ARG A 113 12.57 -13.75 -1.56
C ARG A 113 13.41 -12.58 -1.03
N ALA A 114 14.71 -12.56 -1.31
CA ALA A 114 15.61 -11.48 -0.88
C ALA A 114 15.27 -10.13 -1.53
N ALA A 115 14.90 -10.13 -2.82
CA ALA A 115 14.48 -8.92 -3.52
C ALA A 115 13.15 -8.40 -2.96
N LEU A 116 12.20 -9.31 -2.68
CA LEU A 116 10.94 -8.95 -2.05
C LEU A 116 11.15 -8.40 -0.63
N TRP A 117 12.03 -9.02 0.15
CA TRP A 117 12.43 -8.52 1.46
C TRP A 117 12.99 -7.10 1.40
N GLN A 118 13.88 -6.84 0.45
CA GLN A 118 14.47 -5.52 0.27
C GLN A 118 13.42 -4.45 -0.08
N ARG A 119 12.44 -4.79 -0.91
CA ARG A 119 11.32 -3.89 -1.24
C ARG A 119 10.48 -3.55 0.00
N LEU A 120 10.22 -4.53 0.87
CA LEU A 120 9.50 -4.30 2.13
C LEU A 120 10.28 -3.40 3.10
N LEU A 121 11.62 -3.52 3.15
CA LEU A 121 12.45 -2.61 3.95
C LEU A 121 12.43 -1.18 3.41
N ILE A 122 12.47 -1.01 2.08
CA ILE A 122 12.34 0.30 1.43
C ILE A 122 10.97 0.91 1.77
N LEU A 123 9.90 0.12 1.64
CA LEU A 123 8.55 0.54 2.00
C LEU A 123 8.44 0.95 3.47
N GLN A 124 9.02 0.16 4.39
CA GLN A 124 9.05 0.49 5.82
C GLN A 124 9.79 1.81 6.08
N ARG A 125 10.90 2.06 5.38
CA ARG A 125 11.64 3.32 5.50
C ARG A 125 10.83 4.51 4.98
N LEU A 126 10.10 4.35 3.88
CA LEU A 126 9.20 5.38 3.36
C LEU A 126 8.05 5.66 4.34
N ALA A 127 7.44 4.62 4.91
CA ALA A 127 6.36 4.74 5.88
C ALA A 127 6.78 5.41 7.20
N ALA A 128 8.03 5.21 7.61
CA ALA A 128 8.60 5.81 8.82
C ALA A 128 9.15 7.23 8.62
N ALA A 129 9.34 7.67 7.38
CA ALA A 129 9.80 9.03 7.12
C ALA A 129 8.70 10.02 7.53
N PRO A 130 9.05 11.11 8.24
CA PRO A 130 8.11 12.20 8.46
C PRO A 130 7.72 12.77 7.11
N SER A 131 6.43 13.04 6.90
CA SER A 131 5.96 13.73 5.69
C SER A 131 6.70 15.07 5.59
N ALA A 132 7.23 15.38 4.41
CA ALA A 132 7.90 16.65 4.20
C ALA A 132 6.92 17.81 4.49
N PRO A 133 7.37 18.93 5.09
CA PRO A 133 6.51 20.09 5.25
C PRO A 133 6.03 20.54 3.87
N THR A 134 4.72 20.69 3.71
CA THR A 134 4.11 21.26 2.52
C THR A 134 4.71 22.64 2.29
N PRO A 135 5.28 22.95 1.11
CA PRO A 135 5.65 24.32 0.81
C PRO A 135 4.38 25.19 0.78
N ASP A 136 4.40 26.27 1.57
CA ASP A 136 3.36 27.32 1.60
C ASP A 136 3.09 27.93 0.22
#